data_AF-A0A1S8LAY5-F1
#
_entry.id   AF-A0A1S8LAY5-F1
#
_cell.length_a   1.000
_cell.length_b   1.000
_cell.length_c   1.000
_cell.angle_alpha   90.00
_cell.angle_beta   90.00
_cell.angle_gamma   90.00
#
_symmetry.space_group_name_H-M   'P 1'
#
loop_
_entity.id
_entity.type
_entity.pdbx_description
1 polymer ?
#
loop_
_entity_poly.entity_id
_entity_poly.type
_entity_poly.pdbx_seq_one_letter_code
_entity_poly.pdbx_strand_id
1 'polypeptide(L)'
;MDYLKTIEEIIRENKWIRNDIGMGKIQCTKIVKENEKLMAIIVSNKLETPISSFIRKIIVLDGEIILFYDGEYYEKVEEGEYNRYKDYFSADEWKIIMGNNKTQELVQRDKVSKREGIYVEIHETAKEYINSNYDEKQTNELNNMYKL
;
A
#
# COMPACT_ATOMS: atom_id res chain seq x y z
N MET A 1 19.64 -5.71 -4.57
CA MET A 1 18.75 -4.54 -4.73
C MET A 1 18.71 -3.80 -3.39
N ASP A 2 18.62 -2.47 -3.38
CA ASP A 2 18.44 -1.72 -2.12
C ASP A 2 16.94 -1.54 -1.87
N TYR A 3 16.37 -2.44 -1.06
CA TYR A 3 14.93 -2.47 -0.81
C TYR A 3 14.45 -1.29 0.04
N LEU A 4 15.30 -0.78 0.95
CA LEU A 4 14.98 0.41 1.73
C LEU A 4 14.81 1.60 0.80
N LYS A 5 15.81 1.85 -0.06
CA LYS A 5 15.75 2.92 -1.05
C LYS A 5 14.53 2.77 -1.95
N THR A 6 14.17 1.53 -2.30
CA THR A 6 12.99 1.24 -3.12
C THR A 6 11.70 1.69 -2.43
N ILE A 7 11.50 1.40 -1.14
CA ILE A 7 10.33 1.84 -0.37
C ILE A 7 10.30 3.37 -0.24
N GLU A 8 11.42 3.99 0.09
CA GLU A 8 11.52 5.45 0.19
C GLU A 8 11.24 6.15 -1.14
N GLU A 9 11.67 5.57 -2.26
CA GLU A 9 11.37 6.07 -3.60
C GLU A 9 9.88 6.04 -3.92
N ILE A 10 9.15 5.00 -3.53
CA ILE A 10 7.69 4.91 -3.73
C ILE A 10 6.97 6.00 -2.94
N ILE A 11 7.34 6.16 -1.67
CA ILE A 11 6.74 7.17 -0.79
C ILE A 11 6.97 8.56 -1.39
N ARG A 12 8.19 8.81 -1.88
CA ARG A 12 8.56 10.06 -2.55
C ARG A 12 7.88 10.25 -3.90
N GLU A 13 7.70 9.19 -4.69
CA GLU A 13 6.98 9.22 -5.97
C GLU A 13 5.52 9.64 -5.77
N ASN A 14 4.97 9.37 -4.57
CA ASN A 14 3.62 9.75 -4.16
C ASN A 14 2.55 9.24 -5.15
N LYS A 15 2.82 8.10 -5.79
CA LYS A 15 1.91 7.39 -6.71
C LYS A 15 1.33 6.14 -6.06
N TRP A 16 0.28 5.62 -6.68
CA TRP A 16 -0.42 4.41 -6.25
C TRP A 16 0.24 3.15 -6.81
N ILE A 17 0.33 2.09 -6.04
CA ILE A 17 0.69 0.75 -6.48
C ILE A 17 -0.61 0.02 -6.84
N ARG A 18 -0.67 -0.65 -7.99
CA ARG A 18 -1.83 -1.45 -8.39
C ARG A 18 -1.56 -2.93 -8.15
N ASN A 19 -2.44 -3.56 -7.38
CA ASN A 19 -2.46 -5.01 -7.19
C ASN A 19 -3.70 -5.59 -7.88
N ASP A 20 -3.51 -6.56 -8.76
CA ASP A 20 -4.57 -7.42 -9.26
C ASP A 20 -4.68 -8.64 -8.36
N ILE A 21 -5.70 -8.66 -7.50
CA ILE A 21 -5.86 -9.67 -6.44
C ILE A 21 -6.83 -10.78 -6.85
N GLY A 22 -6.94 -11.02 -8.17
CA GLY A 22 -7.73 -12.09 -8.75
C GLY A 22 -9.24 -11.79 -8.82
N MET A 23 -9.98 -12.61 -9.57
CA MET A 23 -11.44 -12.50 -9.76
C MET A 23 -11.92 -11.10 -10.19
N GLY A 24 -11.08 -10.35 -10.94
CA GLY A 24 -11.39 -8.99 -11.39
C GLY A 24 -11.41 -7.95 -10.26
N LYS A 25 -10.89 -8.28 -9.08
CA LYS A 25 -10.73 -7.33 -7.97
C LYS A 25 -9.44 -6.56 -8.18
N ILE A 26 -9.58 -5.25 -8.34
CA ILE A 26 -8.47 -4.31 -8.48
C ILE A 26 -8.32 -3.59 -7.15
N GLN A 27 -7.09 -3.55 -6.66
CA GLN A 27 -6.69 -2.75 -5.52
C GLN A 27 -5.66 -1.72 -5.98
N CYS A 28 -5.80 -0.48 -5.51
CA CYS A 28 -4.74 0.52 -5.61
C CYS A 28 -4.37 0.94 -4.19
N THR A 29 -3.08 0.93 -3.89
CA THR A 29 -2.56 1.26 -2.57
C THR A 29 -1.54 2.38 -2.65
N LYS A 30 -1.68 3.37 -1.78
CA LYS A 30 -0.68 4.42 -1.59
C LYS A 30 0.06 4.15 -0.29
N ILE A 31 1.39 4.13 -0.34
CA ILE A 31 2.24 3.94 0.84
C ILE A 31 2.72 5.31 1.29
N VAL A 32 2.47 5.62 2.56
CA VAL A 32 2.82 6.90 3.18
C VAL A 32 3.49 6.68 4.53
N LYS A 33 4.09 7.75 5.08
CA LYS A 33 4.60 7.78 6.45
C LYS A 33 3.70 8.63 7.32
N GLU A 34 3.17 8.03 8.37
CA GLU A 34 2.39 8.69 9.42
C GLU A 34 3.14 8.49 10.74
N ASN A 35 3.62 9.59 11.34
CA ASN A 35 4.41 9.55 12.59
C ASN A 35 5.58 8.54 12.54
N GLU A 36 6.39 8.59 11.47
CA GLU A 36 7.50 7.66 11.19
C GLU A 36 7.12 6.19 10.94
N LYS A 37 5.83 5.84 10.92
CA LYS A 37 5.35 4.49 10.63
C LYS A 37 4.80 4.39 9.20
N LEU A 38 5.02 3.23 8.58
CA LEU A 38 4.44 2.96 7.26
C LEU A 38 2.94 2.71 7.38
N MET A 39 2.18 3.42 6.56
CA MET A 39 0.73 3.26 6.44
C MET A 39 0.37 3.01 4.97
N ALA A 40 -0.53 2.07 4.74
CA ALA A 40 -1.18 1.84 3.46
C ALA A 40 -2.54 2.53 3.44
N ILE A 41 -2.81 3.33 2.42
CA ILE A 41 -4.15 3.82 2.09
C ILE A 41 -4.63 3.07 0.86
N ILE A 42 -5.77 2.42 0.96
CA ILE A 42 -6.20 1.38 0.04
C ILE A 42 -7.56 1.75 -0.53
N VAL A 43 -7.65 1.68 -1.86
CA VAL A 43 -8.91 1.70 -2.59
C VAL A 43 -9.07 0.42 -3.38
N SER A 44 -10.31 -0.05 -3.51
CA SER A 44 -10.64 -1.19 -4.35
C SER A 44 -11.99 -0.98 -5.02
N ASN A 45 -12.18 -1.58 -6.19
CA ASN A 45 -13.49 -1.68 -6.83
C ASN A 45 -14.52 -2.52 -6.03
N LYS A 46 -14.10 -3.13 -4.92
CA LYS A 46 -14.97 -3.87 -3.99
C LYS A 46 -15.16 -3.18 -2.63
N LEU A 47 -14.42 -2.11 -2.37
CA LEU A 47 -14.59 -1.32 -1.15
C LEU A 47 -15.51 -0.15 -1.44
N GLU A 48 -16.51 0.10 -0.60
CA GLU A 48 -17.37 1.29 -0.70
C GLU A 48 -16.56 2.55 -0.38
N THR A 49 -15.88 2.55 0.76
CA THR A 49 -15.03 3.66 1.24
C THR A 49 -13.56 3.25 1.18
N PRO A 50 -12.60 4.17 0.91
CA PRO A 50 -11.19 3.87 1.10
C PRO A 50 -10.90 3.51 2.56
N ILE A 51 -9.84 2.74 2.78
CA ILE A 51 -9.39 2.37 4.12
C ILE A 51 -7.93 2.75 4.30
N SER A 52 -7.51 2.99 5.53
CA SER A 52 -6.11 3.15 5.91
C SER A 52 -5.74 2.15 6.99
N SER A 53 -4.53 1.60 6.92
CA SER A 53 -4.03 0.63 7.89
C SER A 53 -2.50 0.68 7.95
N PHE A 54 -1.95 0.51 9.14
CA PHE A 54 -0.50 0.44 9.30
C PHE A 54 0.05 -0.87 8.72
N ILE A 55 1.24 -0.77 8.10
CA ILE A 55 2.00 -1.95 7.74
C ILE A 55 2.46 -2.65 9.02
N ARG A 56 2.32 -3.97 9.08
CA ARG A 56 2.67 -4.85 10.20
C ARG A 56 3.89 -5.70 9.92
N LYS A 57 4.14 -5.98 8.64
CA LYS A 57 5.28 -6.80 8.23
C LYS A 57 5.69 -6.46 6.82
N ILE A 58 6.98 -6.58 6.54
CA ILE A 58 7.54 -6.55 5.19
C ILE A 58 8.18 -7.90 4.95
N ILE A 59 7.99 -8.51 3.78
CA ILE A 59 8.71 -9.71 3.36
C ILE A 59 9.38 -9.43 2.02
N VAL A 60 10.63 -9.87 1.88
CA VAL A 60 11.32 -9.92 0.59
C VAL A 60 11.31 -11.35 0.09
N LEU A 61 10.68 -11.60 -1.04
CA LEU A 61 10.59 -12.92 -1.68
C LEU A 61 10.90 -12.78 -3.16
N ASP A 62 11.79 -13.62 -3.69
CA ASP A 62 12.17 -13.63 -5.11
C ASP A 62 12.56 -12.27 -5.70
N GLY A 63 13.12 -11.38 -4.87
CA GLY A 63 13.53 -10.04 -5.27
C GLY A 63 12.41 -8.99 -5.25
N GLU A 64 11.21 -9.36 -4.81
CA GLU A 64 10.03 -8.51 -4.70
C GLU A 64 9.77 -8.12 -3.23
N ILE A 65 9.14 -6.97 -3.02
CA ILE A 65 8.76 -6.44 -1.69
C ILE A 65 7.26 -6.65 -1.48
N ILE A 66 6.89 -7.35 -0.42
CA ILE A 66 5.50 -7.56 -0.03
C ILE A 66 5.26 -6.85 1.31
N LEU A 67 4.40 -5.82 1.28
CA LEU A 67 3.99 -5.04 2.44
C LEU A 67 2.68 -5.59 2.99
N PHE A 68 2.66 -6.02 4.25
CA PHE A 68 1.49 -6.60 4.88
C PHE A 68 0.81 -5.58 5.79
N TYR A 69 -0.43 -5.20 5.51
CA TYR A 69 -1.22 -4.30 6.35
C TYR A 69 -2.18 -5.08 7.26
N ASP A 70 -2.58 -4.45 8.36
CA ASP A 70 -3.55 -5.02 9.30
C ASP A 70 -4.96 -5.07 8.69
N GLY A 71 -5.47 -6.26 8.40
CA GLY A 71 -6.79 -6.47 7.83
C GLY A 71 -7.93 -6.40 8.84
N GLU A 72 -7.64 -6.57 10.13
CA GLU A 72 -8.63 -6.58 11.21
C GLU A 72 -8.87 -5.17 11.77
N TYR A 73 -7.80 -4.40 11.93
CA TYR A 73 -7.82 -3.06 12.53
C TYR A 73 -7.46 -1.97 11.50
N TYR A 74 -8.36 -1.74 10.55
CA TYR A 74 -8.27 -0.63 9.60
C TYR A 74 -9.22 0.52 9.98
N GLU A 75 -8.88 1.72 9.52
CA GLU A 75 -9.73 2.89 9.61
C GLU A 75 -10.42 3.16 8.26
N LYS A 76 -11.68 3.59 8.30
CA LYS A 76 -12.33 4.12 7.10
C LYS A 76 -11.83 5.53 6.86
N VAL A 77 -11.57 5.88 5.61
CA VAL A 77 -11.19 7.23 5.20
C VAL A 77 -12.45 7.92 4.69
N GLU A 78 -12.99 8.84 5.49
CA GLU A 78 -14.24 9.53 5.17
C GLU A 78 -14.02 10.86 4.45
N GLU A 79 -14.99 11.29 3.64
CA GLU A 79 -14.89 12.53 2.83
C GLU A 79 -14.59 13.78 3.68
N GLY A 80 -15.10 13.82 4.92
CA GLY A 80 -14.86 14.90 5.88
C GLY A 80 -13.44 14.94 6.46
N GLU A 81 -12.63 13.89 6.26
CA GLU A 81 -11.29 13.78 6.84
C GLU A 81 -10.18 14.36 5.94
N TYR A 82 -10.50 15.12 4.89
CA TYR A 82 -9.48 15.65 3.97
C TYR A 82 -8.32 16.32 4.69
N ASN A 83 -8.58 17.11 5.74
CA ASN A 83 -7.53 17.80 6.49
C ASN A 83 -6.52 16.87 7.17
N ARG A 84 -6.92 15.64 7.52
CA ARG A 84 -6.04 14.61 8.10
C ARG A 84 -5.12 14.02 7.03
N TYR A 85 -5.61 13.87 5.81
CA TYR A 85 -4.91 13.18 4.72
C TYR A 85 -4.34 14.11 3.63
N LYS A 86 -4.52 15.44 3.76
CA LYS A 86 -4.14 16.44 2.74
C LYS A 86 -2.65 16.43 2.36
N ASP A 87 -1.79 15.95 3.26
CA ASP A 87 -0.34 15.90 2.99
C ASP A 87 0.02 14.70 2.11
N TYR A 88 -0.89 13.74 1.97
CA TYR A 88 -0.73 12.53 1.14
C TYR A 88 -1.42 12.62 -0.21
N PHE A 89 -2.37 13.55 -0.37
CA PHE A 89 -3.22 13.64 -1.56
C PHE A 89 -3.26 15.04 -2.14
N SER A 90 -3.20 15.13 -3.46
CA SER A 90 -3.74 16.30 -4.15
C SER A 90 -5.26 16.37 -4.01
N ALA A 91 -5.85 17.57 -4.12
CA ALA A 91 -7.30 17.74 -4.11
C ALA A 91 -8.01 16.97 -5.24
N ASP A 92 -7.32 16.76 -6.38
CA ASP A 92 -7.79 15.93 -7.50
C ASP A 92 -7.82 14.44 -7.11
N GLU A 93 -6.75 13.93 -6.51
CA GLU A 93 -6.72 12.54 -6.00
C GLU A 93 -7.79 12.29 -4.95
N TRP A 94 -8.01 13.23 -4.02
CA TRP A 94 -9.05 13.10 -3.01
C TRP A 94 -10.44 12.90 -3.63
N LYS A 95 -10.78 13.72 -4.64
CA LYS A 95 -12.04 13.59 -5.38
C LYS A 95 -12.15 12.23 -6.07
N ILE A 96 -11.06 11.72 -6.64
CA ILE A 96 -11.04 10.42 -7.31
C ILE A 96 -11.34 9.29 -6.32
N ILE A 97 -10.66 9.26 -5.17
CA ILE A 97 -10.78 8.13 -4.23
C ILE A 97 -12.12 8.10 -3.48
N MET A 98 -12.79 9.25 -3.38
CA MET A 98 -14.15 9.37 -2.83
C MET A 98 -15.24 9.05 -3.87
N GLY A 99 -14.89 8.94 -5.14
CA GLY A 99 -15.82 8.60 -6.22
C GLY A 99 -16.06 7.10 -6.39
N ASN A 100 -17.07 6.76 -7.19
CA ASN A 100 -17.50 5.37 -7.42
C ASN A 100 -16.51 4.54 -8.28
N ASN A 101 -15.78 5.17 -9.19
CA ASN A 101 -14.86 4.49 -10.13
C ASN A 101 -13.39 4.68 -9.76
N LYS A 102 -13.11 4.81 -8.47
CA LYS A 102 -11.79 5.16 -7.90
C LYS A 102 -10.59 4.44 -8.51
N THR A 103 -10.59 3.11 -8.58
CA THR A 103 -9.45 2.36 -9.13
C THR A 103 -9.26 2.59 -10.63
N GLN A 104 -10.34 2.69 -11.40
CA GLN A 104 -10.27 2.93 -12.83
C GLN A 104 -9.78 4.36 -13.12
N GLU A 105 -10.28 5.35 -12.40
CA GLU A 105 -9.86 6.75 -12.57
C GLU A 105 -8.40 6.98 -12.19
N LEU A 106 -7.91 6.35 -11.11
CA LEU A 106 -6.49 6.41 -10.75
C LEU A 106 -5.60 5.88 -11.87
N VAL A 107 -5.99 4.77 -12.50
CA VAL A 107 -5.24 4.18 -13.63
C VAL A 107 -5.31 5.09 -14.86
N GLN A 108 -6.51 5.54 -15.25
CA GLN A 108 -6.71 6.35 -16.45
C GLN A 108 -6.02 7.72 -16.39
N ARG A 109 -5.85 8.28 -15.18
CA ARG A 109 -5.22 9.58 -14.95
C ARG A 109 -3.72 9.49 -14.60
N ASP A 110 -3.06 8.36 -14.89
CA ASP A 110 -1.62 8.11 -14.64
C ASP A 110 -1.18 8.33 -13.17
N LYS A 111 -2.09 8.12 -12.21
CA LYS A 111 -1.79 8.22 -10.77
C LYS A 111 -1.13 6.96 -10.22
N VAL A 112 -1.18 5.86 -10.98
CA VAL A 112 -0.57 4.58 -10.61
C VAL A 112 0.89 4.52 -11.10
N SER A 113 1.79 4.05 -10.25
CA SER A 113 3.20 3.80 -10.60
C SER A 113 3.30 2.66 -11.61
N LYS A 114 4.29 2.75 -12.49
CA LYS A 114 4.63 1.68 -13.44
C LYS A 114 5.66 0.70 -12.87
N ARG A 115 6.07 0.89 -11.61
CA ARG A 115 7.04 0.05 -10.93
C ARG A 115 6.45 -1.33 -10.66
N GLU A 116 7.25 -2.35 -10.92
CA GLU A 116 6.93 -3.75 -10.65
C GLU A 116 7.69 -4.25 -9.41
N GLY A 117 7.34 -5.45 -8.94
CA GLY A 117 8.02 -6.13 -7.82
C GLY A 117 7.63 -5.61 -6.45
N ILE A 118 6.47 -4.95 -6.32
CA ILE A 118 5.98 -4.42 -5.04
C ILE A 118 4.50 -4.69 -4.90
N TYR A 119 4.13 -5.32 -3.79
CA TYR A 119 2.78 -5.76 -3.53
C TYR A 119 2.35 -5.35 -2.12
N VAL A 120 1.04 -5.16 -1.94
CA VAL A 120 0.44 -4.86 -0.65
C VAL A 120 -0.68 -5.85 -0.37
N GLU A 121 -0.53 -6.61 0.71
CA GLU A 121 -1.43 -7.70 1.08
C GLU A 121 -1.89 -7.63 2.53
N ILE A 122 -2.96 -8.36 2.84
CA ILE A 122 -3.51 -8.46 4.19
C ILE A 122 -2.58 -9.33 5.04
N HIS A 123 -2.26 -8.92 6.26
CA HIS A 123 -1.30 -9.59 7.15
C HIS A 123 -1.60 -11.06 7.42
N GLU A 124 -2.86 -11.46 7.41
CA GLU A 124 -3.32 -12.83 7.60
C GLU A 124 -2.71 -13.80 6.56
N THR A 125 -2.37 -13.30 5.37
CA THR A 125 -1.70 -14.08 4.31
C THR A 125 -0.20 -14.21 4.51
N ALA A 126 0.43 -13.43 5.41
CA ALA A 126 1.88 -13.41 5.60
C ALA A 126 2.45 -14.80 5.97
N LYS A 127 1.66 -15.65 6.63
CA LYS A 127 2.06 -17.02 6.98
C LYS A 127 2.40 -17.87 5.76
N GLU A 128 1.70 -17.67 4.64
CA GLU A 128 1.94 -18.41 3.39
C GLU A 128 3.34 -18.09 2.85
N TYR A 129 3.74 -16.82 2.94
CA TYR A 129 5.06 -16.34 2.52
C TYR A 129 6.17 -16.73 3.49
N ILE A 130 5.92 -16.75 4.81
CA ILE A 130 6.91 -17.19 5.80
C ILE A 130 7.29 -18.67 5.59
N ASN A 131 6.35 -19.47 5.11
CA ASN A 131 6.59 -20.88 4.78
C ASN A 131 7.28 -21.08 3.43
N SER A 132 7.54 -20.00 2.68
CA SER A 132 8.27 -20.01 1.41
C SER A 132 9.76 -19.69 1.60
N ASN A 133 10.57 -19.78 0.54
CA ASN A 133 12.00 -19.48 0.58
C ASN A 133 12.29 -17.96 0.48
N TYR A 134 11.74 -17.18 1.43
CA TYR A 134 11.92 -15.73 1.47
C TYR A 134 13.33 -15.33 1.96
N ASP A 135 13.78 -14.12 1.61
CA ASP A 135 15.07 -13.59 2.07
C ASP A 135 14.92 -13.08 3.52
N GLU A 136 15.22 -13.97 4.47
CA GLU A 136 15.12 -13.68 5.91
C GLU A 136 15.99 -12.50 6.34
N LYS A 137 17.20 -12.38 5.77
CA LYS A 137 18.13 -11.31 6.14
C LYS A 137 17.56 -9.95 5.75
N GLN A 138 17.18 -9.79 4.49
CA GLN A 138 16.63 -8.53 3.96
C GLN A 138 15.30 -8.20 4.62
N THR A 139 14.47 -9.21 4.86
CA THR A 139 13.21 -9.10 5.60
C THR A 139 13.46 -8.55 7.00
N ASN A 140 14.35 -9.16 7.79
CA ASN A 140 14.63 -8.72 9.16
C ASN A 140 15.24 -7.31 9.20
N GLU A 141 16.15 -6.99 8.27
CA GLU A 141 16.72 -5.65 8.14
C GLU A 141 15.62 -4.59 7.90
N LEU A 142 14.71 -4.82 6.95
CA LEU A 142 13.60 -3.90 6.64
C LEU A 142 12.64 -3.71 7.83
N ASN A 143 12.18 -4.80 8.44
CA ASN A 143 11.24 -4.71 9.56
C ASN A 143 11.85 -3.95 10.75
N ASN A 144 13.13 -4.17 11.06
CA ASN A 144 13.84 -3.44 12.11
C ASN A 144 13.92 -1.92 11.80
N MET A 145 14.20 -1.55 10.55
CA MET A 145 14.29 -0.13 10.16
C MET A 145 12.95 0.60 10.30
N TYR A 146 11.84 -0.08 10.00
CA TYR A 146 10.49 0.48 10.14
C TYR A 146 9.82 0.18 11.49
N LYS A 147 10.53 -0.47 12.42
CA LYS A 147 10.06 -0.82 13.78
C LYS A 147 8.76 -1.64 13.75
N LEU A 148 8.72 -2.65 12.88
CA LEU A 148 7.60 -3.58 12.67
C LEU A 148 7.77 -4.87 13.47
#